data_AF-A0A9E3Y7T6-F1
#
_entry.id   AF-A0A9E3Y7T6-F1
#
_cell.length_a   1.000
_cell.length_b   1.000
_cell.length_c   1.000
_cell.angle_alpha   90.00
_cell.angle_beta   90.00
_cell.angle_gamma   90.00
#
_symmetry.space_group_name_H-M   'P 1'
#
loop_
_entity.id
_entity.type
_entity.pdbx_description
1 polymer ?
#
loop_
_entity_poly.entity_id
_entity_poly.type
_entity_poly.pdbx_seq_one_letter_code
_entity_poly.pdbx_strand_id
1 'polypeptide(L)'
;MVRAAVLALAVVAGACGPDDVDPVSSEARRQAAIDQGADPGGVTAYRFLLPEERSCFDSIIEDSTREAALSEIGPDGDEARVAVFEATRNCVPSLVDQQWFQDEVAAQLSAVMGFEVDRPGARCVASYVFVNAADPARVLAVGRSDEADQVMGEAIGNCLADDLDVAFDGFAAQIGDDASLDALASDCRKGRMFGCDLLWFRAFRPGEYRQIAVACGADGQARSPERLCSEGLELGPDGLILASSEGLGRVSDECSEGDMVACDLLIAAAPNTSDASLVGASCGGRIAVAPVPDCRSRFGD
;
A
#
# COMPACT_ATOMS: atom_id res chain seq x y z
N MET A 1 -18.55 -3.10 12.83
CA MET A 1 -18.38 -2.76 11.41
C MET A 1 -16.89 -2.61 11.19
N VAL A 2 -16.23 -3.71 10.80
CA VAL A 2 -14.80 -3.74 10.52
C VAL A 2 -14.63 -3.09 9.15
N ARG A 3 -14.09 -1.87 9.11
CA ARG A 3 -13.74 -1.19 7.85
C ARG A 3 -12.27 -1.53 7.59
N ALA A 4 -12.04 -2.50 6.71
CA ALA A 4 -10.71 -2.79 6.21
C ALA A 4 -10.32 -1.67 5.22
N ALA A 5 -9.29 -0.91 5.56
CA ALA A 5 -8.56 -0.15 4.55
C ALA A 5 -7.75 -1.17 3.75
N VAL A 6 -8.35 -1.70 2.69
CA VAL A 6 -7.67 -2.60 1.78
C VAL A 6 -6.84 -1.72 0.85
N LEU A 7 -5.52 -1.74 1.07
CA LEU A 7 -4.57 -1.11 0.18
C LEU A 7 -4.56 -1.85 -1.16
N ALA A 8 -4.70 -1.07 -2.23
CA ALA A 8 -4.60 -1.54 -3.60
C ALA A 8 -3.28 -2.30 -3.84
N LEU A 9 -3.38 -3.53 -4.34
CA LEU A 9 -2.27 -4.27 -4.92
C LEU A 9 -1.89 -3.65 -6.27
N ALA A 10 -1.07 -2.60 -6.23
CA ALA A 10 -0.37 -2.08 -7.39
C ALA A 10 0.99 -1.52 -6.94
N VAL A 11 2.07 -2.25 -7.22
CA VAL A 11 3.44 -1.79 -7.01
C VAL A 11 3.98 -1.23 -8.33
N VAL A 12 4.66 -0.08 -8.29
CA VAL A 12 5.37 0.61 -9.39
C VAL A 12 4.54 1.08 -10.59
N ALA A 13 4.15 2.36 -10.56
CA ALA A 13 4.51 3.39 -11.56
C ALA A 13 3.73 4.67 -11.19
N GLY A 14 4.38 5.79 -10.91
CA GLY A 14 5.01 6.64 -11.92
C GLY A 14 4.11 7.87 -12.09
N ALA A 15 4.65 9.04 -11.73
CA ALA A 15 3.91 10.29 -11.69
C ALA A 15 3.41 10.71 -13.09
N CYS A 16 2.20 11.27 -13.13
CA CYS A 16 1.75 12.14 -14.23
C CYS A 16 1.41 13.52 -13.67
N GLY A 17 2.34 14.46 -13.84
CA GLY A 17 2.02 15.80 -14.33
C GLY A 17 2.59 15.90 -15.75
N PRO A 18 1.89 16.53 -16.73
CA PRO A 18 2.37 16.61 -18.09
C PRO A 18 3.45 17.69 -18.21
N ASP A 19 4.44 17.40 -19.04
CA ASP A 19 5.56 18.24 -19.49
C ASP A 19 6.83 18.19 -18.60
N ASP A 20 7.91 17.64 -19.19
CA ASP A 20 9.31 17.55 -18.71
C ASP A 20 9.78 16.29 -17.94
N VAL A 21 9.53 15.08 -18.47
CA VAL A 21 10.30 13.89 -18.07
C VAL A 21 11.43 13.62 -19.07
N ASP A 22 12.67 13.81 -18.62
CA ASP A 22 13.89 13.45 -19.36
C ASP A 22 13.93 11.91 -19.58
N PRO A 23 13.94 11.42 -20.84
CA PRO A 23 13.82 10.00 -21.17
C PRO A 23 14.94 9.12 -20.60
N VAL A 24 16.09 9.70 -20.22
CA VAL A 24 17.19 8.96 -19.60
C VAL A 24 16.87 8.55 -18.16
N SER A 25 16.02 9.31 -17.48
CA SER A 25 15.69 9.11 -16.06
C SER A 25 14.61 8.05 -15.85
N SER A 26 13.75 7.79 -16.83
CA SER A 26 12.72 6.75 -16.78
C SER A 26 13.32 5.36 -16.99
N GLU A 27 14.30 5.23 -17.87
CA GLU A 27 15.00 3.96 -18.13
C GLU A 27 15.91 3.53 -16.97
N ALA A 28 16.57 4.48 -16.31
CA ALA A 28 17.34 4.20 -15.08
C ALA A 28 16.45 3.78 -13.90
N ARG A 29 15.26 4.40 -13.77
CA ARG A 29 14.25 4.03 -12.76
C ARG A 29 13.64 2.66 -13.04
N ARG A 30 13.42 2.33 -14.32
CA ARG A 30 12.97 1.02 -14.79
C ARG A 30 14.00 -0.09 -14.49
N GLN A 31 15.26 0.13 -14.81
CA GLN A 31 16.32 -0.84 -14.54
C GLN A 31 16.48 -1.09 -13.03
N ALA A 32 16.35 -0.05 -12.18
CA ALA A 32 16.42 -0.19 -10.73
C ALA A 32 15.25 -1.00 -10.13
N ALA A 33 14.02 -0.91 -10.69
CA ALA A 33 12.87 -1.70 -10.25
C ALA A 33 13.00 -3.18 -10.67
N ILE A 34 13.52 -3.43 -11.88
CA ILE A 34 13.84 -4.78 -12.37
C ILE A 34 14.97 -5.41 -11.55
N ASP A 35 16.01 -4.65 -11.22
CA ASP A 35 17.14 -5.09 -10.40
C ASP A 35 16.73 -5.36 -8.93
N GLN A 36 15.62 -4.78 -8.47
CA GLN A 36 15.04 -4.97 -7.14
C GLN A 36 13.89 -5.99 -7.10
N GLY A 37 13.55 -6.59 -8.25
CA GLY A 37 12.61 -7.70 -8.32
C GLY A 37 11.12 -7.35 -8.24
N ALA A 38 10.73 -6.08 -8.47
CA ALA A 38 9.32 -5.69 -8.50
C ALA A 38 8.67 -6.04 -9.86
N ASP A 39 7.55 -6.79 -9.83
CA ASP A 39 6.82 -7.22 -11.02
C ASP A 39 5.29 -6.97 -10.93
N PRO A 40 4.84 -5.76 -11.29
CA PRO A 40 3.42 -5.48 -11.31
C PRO A 40 2.73 -6.14 -12.50
N GLY A 41 1.96 -7.18 -12.22
CA GLY A 41 1.04 -7.78 -13.20
C GLY A 41 1.51 -9.10 -13.80
N GLY A 42 2.55 -9.74 -13.25
CA GLY A 42 2.94 -11.09 -13.66
C GLY A 42 3.74 -11.15 -14.97
N VAL A 43 4.45 -10.07 -15.34
CA VAL A 43 5.30 -10.08 -16.53
C VAL A 43 6.59 -10.88 -16.27
N THR A 44 7.04 -10.97 -15.02
CA THR A 44 8.01 -11.96 -14.56
C THR A 44 7.42 -13.35 -14.34
N ALA A 45 6.11 -13.59 -14.44
CA ALA A 45 5.62 -14.97 -14.58
C ALA A 45 6.24 -15.64 -15.82
N TYR A 46 6.44 -14.86 -16.88
CA TYR A 46 6.98 -15.31 -18.17
C TYR A 46 8.33 -16.05 -18.05
N ARG A 47 9.23 -15.62 -17.15
CA ARG A 47 10.53 -16.31 -16.95
C ARG A 47 10.39 -17.68 -16.29
N PHE A 48 9.29 -17.88 -15.54
CA PHE A 48 9.02 -19.12 -14.82
C PHE A 48 8.12 -20.09 -15.60
N LEU A 49 7.48 -19.62 -16.68
CA LEU A 49 6.68 -20.47 -17.57
C LEU A 49 7.55 -21.55 -18.22
N LEU A 50 7.03 -22.78 -18.20
CA LEU A 50 7.52 -23.90 -18.99
C LEU A 50 7.43 -23.57 -20.50
N PRO A 51 8.21 -24.21 -21.36
CA PRO A 51 8.20 -23.93 -22.80
C PRO A 51 6.80 -24.00 -23.44
N GLU A 52 5.99 -24.97 -23.03
CA GLU A 52 4.60 -25.13 -23.48
C GLU A 52 3.67 -24.03 -22.98
N GLU A 53 3.79 -23.62 -21.71
CA GLU A 53 3.00 -22.53 -21.11
C GLU A 53 3.37 -21.18 -21.76
N ARG A 54 4.66 -21.00 -22.07
CA ARG A 54 5.18 -19.84 -22.78
C ARG A 54 4.64 -19.75 -24.19
N SER A 55 4.65 -20.88 -24.92
CA SER A 55 4.06 -20.93 -26.26
C SER A 55 2.56 -20.66 -26.23
N CYS A 56 1.84 -21.09 -25.18
CA CYS A 56 0.44 -20.72 -24.98
C CYS A 56 0.32 -19.21 -24.74
N PHE A 57 1.13 -18.65 -23.84
CA PHE A 57 1.08 -17.24 -23.47
C PHE A 57 1.36 -16.34 -24.68
N ASP A 58 2.41 -16.63 -25.46
CA ASP A 58 2.78 -15.91 -26.68
C ASP A 58 1.71 -16.01 -27.80
N SER A 59 0.79 -16.98 -27.71
CA SER A 59 -0.34 -17.08 -28.63
C SER A 59 -1.54 -16.21 -28.24
N ILE A 60 -1.57 -15.72 -27.00
CA ILE A 60 -2.67 -14.90 -26.44
C ILE A 60 -2.25 -13.44 -26.32
N ILE A 61 -1.01 -13.18 -25.86
CA ILE A 61 -0.52 -11.85 -25.52
C ILE A 61 0.46 -11.36 -26.57
N GLU A 62 0.10 -10.25 -27.23
CA GLU A 62 1.00 -9.52 -28.11
C GLU A 62 2.13 -8.85 -27.31
N ASP A 63 3.30 -8.68 -27.93
CA ASP A 63 4.43 -7.99 -27.32
C ASP A 63 4.07 -6.56 -26.89
N SER A 64 3.21 -5.87 -27.64
CA SER A 64 2.68 -4.53 -27.33
C SER A 64 1.89 -4.51 -26.02
N THR A 65 1.04 -5.50 -25.75
CA THR A 65 0.29 -5.62 -24.50
C THR A 65 1.22 -5.91 -23.33
N ARG A 66 2.25 -6.73 -23.55
CA ARG A 66 3.27 -7.00 -22.52
C ARG A 66 4.08 -5.74 -22.19
N GLU A 67 4.45 -4.98 -23.21
CA GLU A 67 5.11 -3.69 -23.03
C GLU A 67 4.20 -2.72 -22.28
N ALA A 68 2.94 -2.58 -22.69
CA ALA A 68 1.96 -1.72 -22.03
C ALA A 68 1.77 -2.09 -20.54
N ALA A 69 1.67 -3.37 -20.21
CA ALA A 69 1.57 -3.83 -18.82
C ALA A 69 2.77 -3.41 -17.96
N LEU A 70 3.95 -3.27 -18.56
CA LEU A 70 5.18 -2.83 -17.92
C LEU A 70 5.37 -1.30 -17.91
N SER A 71 4.88 -0.60 -18.95
CA SER A 71 5.27 0.79 -19.23
C SER A 71 4.14 1.80 -19.09
N GLU A 72 2.88 1.38 -19.17
CA GLU A 72 1.73 2.28 -19.13
C GLU A 72 1.15 2.40 -17.73
N ILE A 73 0.66 3.59 -17.42
CA ILE A 73 0.09 3.96 -16.12
C ILE A 73 -1.35 4.40 -16.35
N GLY A 74 -2.22 4.07 -15.40
CA GLY A 74 -3.63 4.40 -15.49
C GLY A 74 -4.40 3.32 -16.26
N PRO A 75 -5.57 3.67 -16.82
CA PRO A 75 -6.53 2.67 -17.31
C PRO A 75 -5.95 1.70 -18.34
N ASP A 76 -5.17 2.19 -19.30
CA ASP A 76 -4.65 1.35 -20.38
C ASP A 76 -3.59 0.34 -19.87
N GLY A 77 -2.72 0.78 -18.96
CA GLY A 77 -1.76 -0.10 -18.27
C GLY A 77 -2.43 -1.09 -17.31
N ASP A 78 -3.51 -0.68 -16.64
CA ASP A 78 -4.32 -1.55 -15.79
C ASP A 78 -4.98 -2.67 -16.61
N GLU A 79 -5.59 -2.34 -17.75
CA GLU A 79 -6.17 -3.34 -18.65
C GLU A 79 -5.10 -4.27 -19.24
N ALA A 80 -3.92 -3.76 -19.56
CA ALA A 80 -2.80 -4.57 -20.04
C ALA A 80 -2.33 -5.57 -18.98
N ARG A 81 -2.23 -5.16 -17.70
CA ARG A 81 -1.89 -6.05 -16.57
C ARG A 81 -2.96 -7.13 -16.34
N VAL A 82 -4.23 -6.75 -16.42
CA VAL A 82 -5.35 -7.70 -16.34
C VAL A 82 -5.24 -8.74 -17.46
N ALA A 83 -5.03 -8.30 -18.70
CA ALA A 83 -4.89 -9.20 -19.85
C ALA A 83 -3.71 -10.18 -19.68
N VAL A 84 -2.54 -9.69 -19.24
CA VAL A 84 -1.36 -10.52 -18.96
C VAL A 84 -1.66 -11.56 -17.87
N PHE A 85 -2.34 -11.16 -16.80
CA PHE A 85 -2.70 -12.07 -15.72
C PHE A 85 -3.68 -13.15 -16.20
N GLU A 86 -4.72 -12.77 -16.95
CA GLU A 86 -5.69 -13.71 -17.51
C GLU A 86 -5.03 -14.71 -18.45
N ALA A 87 -4.13 -14.27 -19.33
CA ALA A 87 -3.38 -15.16 -20.20
C ALA A 87 -2.51 -16.14 -19.41
N THR A 88 -1.84 -15.66 -18.37
CA THR A 88 -1.04 -16.50 -17.46
C THR A 88 -1.91 -17.57 -16.81
N ARG A 89 -3.08 -17.20 -16.28
CA ARG A 89 -4.05 -18.14 -15.71
C ARG A 89 -4.53 -19.17 -16.73
N ASN A 90 -4.81 -18.74 -17.95
CA ASN A 90 -5.30 -19.63 -19.01
C ASN A 90 -4.24 -20.67 -19.41
N CYS A 91 -2.97 -20.26 -19.42
CA CYS A 91 -1.86 -21.11 -19.81
C CYS A 91 -1.28 -21.95 -18.65
N VAL A 92 -1.55 -21.56 -17.40
CA VAL A 92 -1.08 -22.25 -16.18
C VAL A 92 -2.29 -22.67 -15.33
N PRO A 93 -2.91 -23.84 -15.60
CA PRO A 93 -4.16 -24.26 -14.95
C PRO A 93 -4.06 -24.43 -13.43
N SER A 94 -2.85 -24.63 -12.90
CA SER A 94 -2.56 -24.75 -11.46
C SER A 94 -1.73 -23.57 -10.96
N LEU A 95 -1.99 -22.36 -11.47
CA LEU A 95 -1.24 -21.15 -11.14
C LEU A 95 -1.10 -20.93 -9.63
N VAL A 96 -2.19 -21.08 -8.87
CA VAL A 96 -2.20 -20.94 -7.40
C VAL A 96 -1.33 -21.97 -6.65
N ASP A 97 -1.03 -23.10 -7.28
CA ASP A 97 -0.19 -24.15 -6.71
C ASP A 97 1.29 -23.97 -7.07
N GLN A 98 1.62 -23.02 -7.96
CA GLN A 98 3.00 -22.73 -8.34
C GLN A 98 3.72 -22.01 -7.21
N GLN A 99 4.90 -22.52 -6.82
CA GLN A 99 5.69 -21.91 -5.75
C GLN A 99 6.11 -20.48 -6.07
N TRP A 100 6.52 -20.21 -7.32
CA TRP A 100 6.91 -18.86 -7.74
C TRP A 100 5.75 -17.86 -7.65
N PHE A 101 4.52 -18.32 -7.90
CA PHE A 101 3.33 -17.48 -7.80
C PHE A 101 2.96 -17.21 -6.34
N GLN A 102 3.06 -18.22 -5.49
CA GLN A 102 2.88 -18.06 -4.04
C GLN A 102 3.93 -17.12 -3.44
N ASP A 103 5.19 -17.23 -3.87
CA ASP A 103 6.27 -16.35 -3.44
C ASP A 103 6.01 -14.89 -3.84
N GLU A 104 5.50 -14.66 -5.05
CA GLU A 104 5.14 -13.32 -5.54
C GLU A 104 3.97 -12.72 -4.73
N VAL A 105 2.87 -13.46 -4.56
CA VAL A 105 1.71 -13.02 -3.78
C VAL A 105 2.11 -12.77 -2.33
N ALA A 106 2.94 -13.64 -1.74
CA ALA A 106 3.46 -13.47 -0.39
C ALA A 106 4.28 -12.19 -0.26
N ALA A 107 5.20 -11.92 -1.19
CA ALA A 107 6.02 -10.72 -1.19
C ALA A 107 5.19 -9.44 -1.30
N GLN A 108 4.19 -9.44 -2.19
CA GLN A 108 3.30 -8.29 -2.37
C GLN A 108 2.42 -8.04 -1.15
N LEU A 109 1.79 -9.09 -0.60
CA LEU A 109 0.99 -8.97 0.61
C LEU A 109 1.84 -8.55 1.81
N SER A 110 3.05 -9.07 1.96
CA SER A 110 3.96 -8.70 3.04
C SER A 110 4.35 -7.22 2.96
N ALA A 111 4.63 -6.73 1.75
CA ALA A 111 4.96 -5.34 1.50
C ALA A 111 3.80 -4.39 1.85
N VAL A 112 2.57 -4.81 1.58
CA VAL A 112 1.36 -4.01 1.86
C VAL A 112 0.97 -4.05 3.33
N MET A 113 1.03 -5.23 3.96
CA MET A 113 0.54 -5.41 5.33
C MET A 113 1.58 -5.09 6.40
N GLY A 114 2.86 -4.99 6.05
CA GLY A 114 3.93 -4.67 6.98
C GLY A 114 4.33 -5.83 7.90
N PHE A 115 3.88 -7.05 7.61
CA PHE A 115 4.31 -8.28 8.27
C PHE A 115 4.56 -9.39 7.24
N GLU A 116 5.35 -10.39 7.61
CA GLU A 116 5.68 -11.50 6.70
C GLU A 116 4.46 -12.42 6.50
N VAL A 117 4.06 -12.59 5.24
CA VAL A 117 3.06 -13.56 4.80
C VAL A 117 3.78 -14.77 4.26
N ASP A 118 3.45 -15.95 4.78
CA ASP A 118 4.04 -17.19 4.28
C ASP A 118 3.34 -17.71 3.01
N ARG A 119 3.93 -18.71 2.35
CA ARG A 119 3.34 -19.31 1.14
C ARG A 119 1.96 -19.93 1.38
N PRO A 120 1.71 -20.69 2.46
CA PRO A 120 0.36 -21.14 2.81
C PRO A 120 -0.68 -20.02 2.85
N GLY A 121 -0.38 -18.91 3.53
CA GLY A 121 -1.25 -17.74 3.62
C GLY A 121 -1.48 -17.10 2.26
N ALA A 122 -0.41 -16.86 1.49
CA ALA A 122 -0.49 -16.31 0.14
C ALA A 122 -1.30 -17.20 -0.82
N ARG A 123 -1.09 -18.53 -0.76
CA ARG A 123 -1.87 -19.51 -1.53
C ARG A 123 -3.34 -19.45 -1.17
N CYS A 124 -3.66 -19.35 0.12
CA CYS A 124 -5.04 -19.25 0.56
C CYS A 124 -5.68 -17.95 0.04
N VAL A 125 -5.02 -16.80 0.20
CA VAL A 125 -5.53 -15.50 -0.28
C VAL A 125 -5.79 -15.54 -1.78
N ALA A 126 -4.82 -15.99 -2.58
CA ALA A 126 -5.02 -16.13 -4.01
C ALA A 126 -6.19 -17.08 -4.30
N SER A 127 -6.23 -18.28 -3.70
CA SER A 127 -7.32 -19.23 -3.92
C SER A 127 -8.70 -18.63 -3.58
N TYR A 128 -8.79 -17.85 -2.51
CA TYR A 128 -10.01 -17.16 -2.13
C TYR A 128 -10.45 -16.17 -3.21
N VAL A 129 -9.52 -15.33 -3.69
CA VAL A 129 -9.81 -14.35 -4.76
C VAL A 129 -10.27 -15.06 -6.04
N PHE A 130 -9.59 -16.12 -6.45
CA PHE A 130 -9.96 -16.89 -7.66
C PHE A 130 -11.35 -17.53 -7.58
N VAL A 131 -11.84 -17.84 -6.39
CA VAL A 131 -13.16 -18.46 -6.17
C VAL A 131 -14.26 -17.42 -5.99
N ASN A 132 -13.97 -16.28 -5.36
CA ASN A 132 -14.98 -15.33 -4.89
C ASN A 132 -15.05 -14.03 -5.70
N ALA A 133 -14.02 -13.68 -6.47
CA ALA A 133 -14.08 -12.54 -7.38
C ALA A 133 -14.74 -12.91 -8.71
N ALA A 134 -15.58 -12.02 -9.22
CA ALA A 134 -16.04 -12.03 -10.60
C ALA A 134 -14.88 -11.77 -11.58
N ASP A 135 -13.94 -10.90 -11.20
CA ASP A 135 -12.72 -10.59 -11.95
C ASP A 135 -11.47 -10.75 -11.07
N PRO A 136 -10.99 -11.99 -10.84
CA PRO A 136 -9.83 -12.23 -10.00
C PRO A 136 -8.54 -11.64 -10.58
N ALA A 137 -8.47 -11.46 -11.91
CA ALA A 137 -7.32 -10.84 -12.56
C ALA A 137 -7.23 -9.37 -12.17
N ARG A 138 -8.34 -8.64 -12.17
CA ARG A 138 -8.38 -7.25 -11.72
C ARG A 138 -8.12 -7.09 -10.23
N VAL A 139 -8.62 -8.01 -9.40
CA VAL A 139 -8.34 -7.98 -7.96
C VAL A 139 -6.85 -8.16 -7.68
N LEU A 140 -6.18 -9.11 -8.35
CA LEU A 140 -4.78 -9.44 -8.08
C LEU A 140 -3.77 -8.59 -8.86
N ALA A 141 -4.11 -8.14 -10.07
CA ALA A 141 -3.17 -7.41 -10.92
C ALA A 141 -3.26 -5.88 -10.77
N VAL A 142 -4.39 -5.37 -10.27
CA VAL A 142 -4.64 -3.92 -10.18
C VAL A 142 -5.10 -3.50 -8.78
N GLY A 143 -6.01 -4.26 -8.16
CA GLY A 143 -6.48 -3.98 -6.80
C GLY A 143 -7.26 -2.67 -6.63
N ARG A 144 -7.91 -2.15 -7.69
CA ARG A 144 -8.57 -0.83 -7.68
C ARG A 144 -10.06 -0.91 -8.06
N SER A 145 -10.87 -1.56 -7.25
CA SER A 145 -12.34 -1.56 -7.36
C SER A 145 -12.99 -1.86 -6.02
N ASP A 146 -14.26 -1.46 -5.83
CA ASP A 146 -15.05 -1.81 -4.63
C ASP A 146 -15.08 -3.33 -4.40
N GLU A 147 -15.08 -4.10 -5.48
CA GLU A 147 -15.00 -5.56 -5.43
C GLU A 147 -13.62 -6.04 -4.96
N ALA A 148 -12.54 -5.45 -5.45
CA ALA A 148 -11.19 -5.79 -5.01
C ALA A 148 -11.02 -5.52 -3.51
N ASP A 149 -11.51 -4.38 -3.04
CA ASP A 149 -11.48 -4.03 -1.62
C ASP A 149 -12.27 -5.04 -0.78
N GLN A 150 -13.49 -5.39 -1.22
CA GLN A 150 -14.30 -6.36 -0.51
C GLN A 150 -13.65 -7.76 -0.49
N VAL A 151 -13.34 -8.31 -1.66
CA VAL A 151 -12.87 -9.69 -1.80
C VAL A 151 -11.50 -9.87 -1.15
N MET A 152 -10.60 -8.90 -1.28
CA MET A 152 -9.27 -8.97 -0.67
C MET A 152 -9.37 -8.84 0.86
N GLY A 153 -10.24 -7.97 1.38
CA GLY A 153 -10.48 -7.85 2.82
C GLY A 153 -11.01 -9.13 3.44
N GLU A 154 -11.96 -9.80 2.76
CA GLU A 154 -12.45 -11.11 3.17
C GLU A 154 -11.39 -12.21 3.02
N ALA A 155 -10.60 -12.20 1.95
CA ALA A 155 -9.52 -13.16 1.72
C ALA A 155 -8.50 -13.09 2.86
N ILE A 156 -8.01 -11.89 3.18
CA ILE A 156 -7.08 -11.63 4.27
C ILE A 156 -7.67 -12.13 5.59
N GLY A 157 -8.90 -11.74 5.92
CA GLY A 157 -9.55 -12.14 7.16
C GLY A 157 -9.78 -13.65 7.32
N ASN A 158 -9.99 -14.38 6.22
CA ASN A 158 -10.23 -15.83 6.26
C ASN A 158 -8.94 -16.66 6.17
N CYS A 159 -7.93 -16.15 5.47
CA CYS A 159 -6.72 -16.91 5.14
C CYS A 159 -5.54 -16.60 6.03
N LEU A 160 -5.48 -15.36 6.51
CA LEU A 160 -4.40 -14.90 7.34
C LEU A 160 -4.88 -14.74 8.78
N ALA A 161 -6.04 -15.27 9.17
CA ALA A 161 -6.60 -15.07 10.51
C ALA A 161 -5.61 -15.37 11.64
N ASP A 162 -4.80 -16.44 11.51
CA ASP A 162 -3.79 -16.81 12.50
C ASP A 162 -2.56 -15.89 12.44
N ASP A 163 -2.12 -15.46 11.25
CA ASP A 163 -1.01 -14.52 11.08
C ASP A 163 -1.40 -13.10 11.48
N LEU A 164 -2.66 -12.74 11.23
CA LEU A 164 -3.32 -11.55 11.70
C LEU A 164 -3.43 -11.66 13.21
N ASP A 165 -3.87 -12.76 13.81
CA ASP A 165 -3.88 -12.93 15.27
C ASP A 165 -2.47 -12.88 15.87
N VAL A 166 -1.37 -13.18 15.16
CA VAL A 166 0.01 -13.00 15.68
C VAL A 166 0.56 -11.59 15.40
N ALA A 167 0.26 -11.01 14.25
CA ALA A 167 0.55 -9.60 13.92
C ALA A 167 -0.33 -8.63 14.74
N PHE A 168 -1.46 -9.11 15.26
CA PHE A 168 -2.44 -8.37 16.03
C PHE A 168 -2.52 -8.81 17.52
N ASP A 169 -2.08 -9.99 17.96
CA ASP A 169 -1.80 -10.26 19.40
C ASP A 169 -0.54 -9.52 19.85
N GLY A 170 0.23 -8.96 18.92
CA GLY A 170 1.22 -7.91 19.13
C GLY A 170 0.64 -6.48 19.12
N PHE A 171 -0.68 -6.28 19.33
CA PHE A 171 -1.25 -4.93 19.41
C PHE A 171 -0.65 -4.16 20.59
N ALA A 172 0.34 -3.33 20.28
CA ALA A 172 0.89 -2.35 21.17
C ALA A 172 -0.22 -1.41 21.64
N ALA A 173 -0.72 -1.69 22.84
CA ALA A 173 -1.77 -0.92 23.50
C ALA A 173 -1.17 -0.07 24.61
N GLN A 174 0.01 -0.44 25.11
CA GLN A 174 0.72 0.24 26.18
C GLN A 174 2.05 0.80 25.68
N ILE A 175 2.51 1.87 26.33
CA ILE A 175 3.86 2.40 26.10
C ILE A 175 4.89 1.29 26.35
N GLY A 176 5.85 1.12 25.43
CA GLY A 176 6.88 0.09 25.49
C GLY A 176 6.61 -1.15 24.65
N ASP A 177 5.38 -1.33 24.15
CA ASP A 177 5.02 -2.49 23.33
C ASP A 177 5.52 -2.37 21.87
N ASP A 178 5.67 -1.14 21.35
CA ASP A 178 6.10 -0.86 19.98
C ASP A 178 6.95 0.42 19.92
N ALA A 179 8.19 0.27 19.46
CA ALA A 179 9.15 1.38 19.43
C ALA A 179 8.75 2.52 18.47
N SER A 180 8.03 2.22 17.39
CA SER A 180 7.54 3.22 16.44
C SER A 180 6.37 4.02 17.04
N LEU A 181 5.44 3.35 17.72
CA LEU A 181 4.35 4.01 18.43
C LEU A 181 4.87 4.77 19.66
N ASP A 182 5.90 4.27 20.34
CA ASP A 182 6.58 4.99 21.42
C ASP A 182 7.23 6.29 20.94
N ALA A 183 7.88 6.26 19.78
CA ALA A 183 8.46 7.44 19.17
C ALA A 183 7.37 8.47 18.84
N LEU A 184 6.26 8.04 18.21
CA LEU A 184 5.11 8.89 17.92
C LEU A 184 4.43 9.44 19.17
N ALA A 185 4.29 8.63 20.22
CA ALA A 185 3.78 9.07 21.52
C ALA A 185 4.70 10.10 22.18
N SER A 186 6.02 9.93 22.05
CA SER A 186 7.01 10.90 22.53
C SER A 186 6.89 12.23 21.80
N ASP A 187 6.80 12.20 20.47
CA ASP A 187 6.62 13.39 19.64
C ASP A 187 5.32 14.12 19.94
N CYS A 188 4.23 13.35 20.06
CA CYS A 188 2.94 13.89 20.38
C CYS A 188 2.96 14.63 21.73
N ARG A 189 3.54 14.03 22.77
CA ARG A 189 3.71 14.67 24.09
C ARG A 189 4.64 15.90 24.06
N LYS A 190 5.60 15.96 23.13
CA LYS A 190 6.46 17.12 22.90
C LYS A 190 5.77 18.24 22.10
N GLY A 191 4.53 18.03 21.66
CA GLY A 191 3.75 19.01 20.93
C GLY A 191 3.89 18.94 19.41
N ARG A 192 4.50 17.87 18.85
CA ARG A 192 4.49 17.66 17.39
C ARG A 192 3.14 17.09 16.98
N MET A 193 2.25 17.96 16.51
CA MET A 193 0.85 17.60 16.25
C MET A 193 0.69 16.55 15.15
N PHE A 194 1.53 16.53 14.11
CA PHE A 194 1.53 15.44 13.12
C PHE A 194 1.86 14.08 13.74
N GLY A 195 2.73 14.06 14.76
CA GLY A 195 3.00 12.85 15.53
C GLY A 195 1.76 12.36 16.29
N CYS A 196 0.96 13.28 16.84
CA CYS A 196 -0.33 12.93 17.46
C CYS A 196 -1.33 12.37 16.45
N ASP A 197 -1.43 13.00 15.28
CA ASP A 197 -2.37 12.61 14.23
C ASP A 197 -1.99 11.25 13.64
N LEU A 198 -0.72 11.06 13.29
CA LEU A 198 -0.22 9.78 12.80
C LEU A 198 -0.36 8.68 13.87
N LEU A 199 -0.13 9.00 15.15
CA LEU A 199 -0.41 8.08 16.24
C LEU A 199 -1.90 7.72 16.31
N TRP A 200 -2.81 8.66 16.04
CA TRP A 200 -4.24 8.37 15.97
C TRP A 200 -4.57 7.39 14.84
N PHE A 201 -3.94 7.53 13.67
CA PHE A 201 -4.14 6.61 12.54
C PHE A 201 -3.52 5.23 12.79
N ARG A 202 -2.33 5.17 13.40
CA ARG A 202 -1.62 3.90 13.66
C ARG A 202 -2.09 3.16 14.91
N ALA A 203 -2.53 3.87 15.94
CA ALA A 203 -3.09 3.28 17.16
C ALA A 203 -4.56 2.86 16.93
N PHE A 204 -4.73 1.74 16.23
CA PHE A 204 -6.03 1.23 15.78
C PHE A 204 -6.98 0.87 16.95
N ARG A 205 -6.43 0.38 18.07
CA ARG A 205 -7.22 -0.08 19.23
C ARG A 205 -7.27 0.98 20.35
N PRO A 206 -8.34 1.00 21.16
CA PRO A 206 -8.34 1.72 22.43
C PRO A 206 -7.18 1.23 23.31
N GLY A 207 -6.38 2.18 23.84
CA GLY A 207 -5.17 1.90 24.61
C GLY A 207 -4.48 3.20 25.03
N GLU A 208 -3.32 3.11 25.66
CA GLU A 208 -2.51 4.26 26.07
C GLU A 208 -2.10 5.13 24.88
N TYR A 209 -1.63 4.52 23.78
CA TYR A 209 -1.30 5.26 22.55
C TYR A 209 -2.49 6.06 22.02
N ARG A 210 -3.66 5.42 21.92
CA ARG A 210 -4.88 6.07 21.45
C ARG A 210 -5.28 7.22 22.38
N GLN A 211 -5.15 7.05 23.69
CA GLN A 211 -5.44 8.10 24.67
C GLN A 211 -4.50 9.30 24.52
N ILE A 212 -3.21 9.08 24.26
CA ILE A 212 -2.25 10.15 24.00
C ILE A 212 -2.61 10.89 22.72
N ALA A 213 -2.95 10.16 21.66
CA ALA A 213 -3.32 10.70 20.36
C ALA A 213 -4.58 11.57 20.45
N VAL A 214 -5.69 11.06 21.03
CA VAL A 214 -6.93 11.87 21.18
C VAL A 214 -6.79 13.03 22.17
N ALA A 215 -5.80 13.00 23.06
CA ALA A 215 -5.47 14.12 23.93
C ALA A 215 -4.54 15.15 23.26
N CYS A 216 -4.08 14.90 22.04
CA CYS A 216 -3.07 15.73 21.36
C CYS A 216 -1.83 15.98 22.21
N GLY A 217 -1.40 14.94 22.94
CA GLY A 217 -0.24 15.01 23.82
C GLY A 217 -0.49 15.72 25.15
N ALA A 218 -1.70 16.22 25.41
CA ALA A 218 -2.05 16.81 26.69
C ALA A 218 -2.26 15.74 27.77
N ASP A 219 -1.84 16.04 29.00
CA ASP A 219 -2.09 15.18 30.16
C ASP A 219 -3.58 15.18 30.53
N GLY A 220 -4.34 14.22 29.96
CA GLY A 220 -5.63 13.78 30.48
C GLY A 220 -6.89 14.54 30.02
N GLN A 221 -6.82 15.37 28.98
CA GLN A 221 -8.03 15.93 28.34
C GLN A 221 -8.22 15.35 26.94
N ALA A 222 -9.01 14.27 26.86
CA ALA A 222 -9.44 13.73 25.58
C ALA A 222 -10.23 14.79 24.80
N ARG A 223 -9.77 15.11 23.59
CA ARG A 223 -10.55 15.87 22.61
C ARG A 223 -11.53 14.93 21.91
N SER A 224 -12.48 15.50 21.15
CA SER A 224 -13.39 14.68 20.35
C SER A 224 -12.59 13.73 19.45
N PRO A 225 -12.93 12.43 19.38
CA PRO A 225 -12.22 11.45 18.56
C PRO A 225 -12.31 11.76 17.05
N GLU A 226 -13.19 12.67 16.65
CA GLU A 226 -13.45 13.09 15.27
C GLU A 226 -12.57 14.27 14.82
N ARG A 227 -11.67 14.76 15.68
CA ARG A 227 -10.79 15.89 15.36
C ARG A 227 -9.33 15.47 15.39
N LEU A 228 -8.62 15.86 14.34
CA LEU A 228 -7.17 15.85 14.32
C LEU A 228 -6.63 16.98 15.19
N CYS A 229 -5.41 16.78 15.69
CA CYS A 229 -4.65 17.67 16.53
C CYS A 229 -4.02 18.82 15.74
N SER A 230 -3.64 18.56 14.50
CA SER A 230 -3.09 19.59 13.61
C SER A 230 -4.18 20.53 13.11
N GLU A 231 -3.88 21.82 13.18
CA GLU A 231 -4.79 22.87 12.73
C GLU A 231 -5.08 22.77 11.23
N GLY A 232 -6.35 23.00 10.88
CA GLY A 232 -6.83 23.05 9.50
C GLY A 232 -7.06 21.69 8.85
N LEU A 233 -6.81 20.57 9.54
CA LEU A 233 -7.13 19.23 9.02
C LEU A 233 -8.54 18.80 9.44
N GLU A 234 -9.33 18.37 8.47
CA GLU A 234 -10.69 17.89 8.67
C GLU A 234 -10.84 16.48 8.13
N LEU A 235 -11.50 15.60 8.90
CA LEU A 235 -11.79 14.23 8.47
C LEU A 235 -13.11 14.16 7.71
N GLY A 236 -13.11 13.43 6.60
CA GLY A 236 -14.28 13.03 5.86
C GLY A 236 -15.03 11.88 6.52
N PRO A 237 -16.21 11.51 5.99
CA PRO A 237 -17.00 10.37 6.49
C PRO A 237 -16.33 9.00 6.24
N ASP A 238 -15.34 8.97 5.35
CA ASP A 238 -14.44 7.86 5.08
C ASP A 238 -13.30 7.74 6.11
N GLY A 239 -13.13 8.75 6.97
CA GLY A 239 -12.05 8.80 7.96
C GLY A 239 -10.72 9.26 7.40
N LEU A 240 -10.67 9.75 6.15
CA LEU A 240 -9.50 10.35 5.52
C LEU A 240 -9.55 11.87 5.68
N ILE A 241 -8.42 12.54 5.51
CA ILE A 241 -8.35 14.00 5.46
C ILE A 241 -9.09 14.48 4.21
N LEU A 242 -10.02 15.42 4.36
CA LEU A 242 -10.69 16.02 3.22
C LEU A 242 -9.67 16.75 2.34
N ALA A 243 -9.75 16.55 1.03
CA ALA A 243 -8.91 17.29 0.07
C ALA A 243 -9.09 18.83 0.18
N SER A 244 -10.23 19.29 0.71
CA SER A 244 -10.53 20.70 0.97
C SER A 244 -9.98 21.22 2.31
N SER A 245 -9.30 20.38 3.10
CA SER A 245 -8.73 20.78 4.38
C SER A 245 -7.66 21.86 4.18
N GLU A 246 -7.83 23.02 4.83
CA GLU A 246 -6.88 24.14 4.75
C GLU A 246 -5.47 23.73 5.19
N GLY A 247 -5.38 22.82 6.16
CA GLY A 247 -4.12 22.32 6.69
C GLY A 247 -3.41 21.30 5.80
N LEU A 248 -4.06 20.73 4.78
CA LEU A 248 -3.48 19.65 3.98
C LEU A 248 -2.26 20.13 3.17
N GLY A 249 -2.31 21.34 2.63
CA GLY A 249 -1.17 21.95 1.94
C GLY A 249 0.06 22.06 2.85
N ARG A 250 -0.13 22.46 4.10
CA ARG A 250 0.95 22.56 5.09
C ARG A 250 1.59 21.21 5.39
N VAL A 251 0.81 20.13 5.50
CA VAL A 251 1.37 18.78 5.70
C VAL A 251 2.23 18.37 4.50
N SER A 252 1.76 18.64 3.28
CA SER A 252 2.51 18.38 2.04
C SER A 252 3.81 19.18 1.96
N ASP A 253 3.79 20.46 2.35
CA ASP A 253 4.98 21.31 2.38
C ASP A 253 5.99 20.80 3.41
N GLU A 254 5.55 20.53 4.64
CA GLU A 254 6.42 20.01 5.71
C GLU A 254 7.05 18.65 5.33
N CYS A 255 6.29 17.76 4.68
CA CYS A 255 6.83 16.51 4.13
C CYS A 255 7.90 16.75 3.05
N SER A 256 7.64 17.67 2.13
CA SER A 256 8.57 18.03 1.07
C SER A 256 9.87 18.63 1.63
N GLU A 257 9.76 19.46 2.67
CA GLU A 257 10.88 20.05 3.40
C GLU A 257 11.66 19.02 4.22
N GLY A 258 11.01 17.93 4.62
CA GLY A 258 11.66 16.74 5.17
C GLY A 258 11.16 16.25 6.51
N ASP A 259 10.02 16.73 7.00
CA ASP A 259 9.36 16.12 8.13
C ASP A 259 8.77 14.76 7.70
N MET A 260 9.45 13.67 8.08
CA MET A 260 9.01 12.33 7.69
C MET A 260 7.74 11.89 8.41
N VAL A 261 7.42 12.49 9.56
CA VAL A 261 6.14 12.28 10.24
C VAL A 261 5.00 12.89 9.43
N ALA A 262 5.22 14.06 8.81
CA ALA A 262 4.28 14.64 7.87
C ALA A 262 4.08 13.75 6.64
N CYS A 263 5.17 13.18 6.09
CA CYS A 263 5.06 12.26 4.96
C CYS A 263 4.26 11.00 5.29
N ASP A 264 4.53 10.41 6.46
CA ASP A 264 3.80 9.23 6.92
C ASP A 264 2.34 9.53 7.22
N LEU A 265 2.02 10.73 7.72
CA LEU A 265 0.65 11.18 7.89
C LEU A 265 -0.09 11.26 6.54
N LEU A 266 0.57 11.76 5.49
CA LEU A 266 -0.03 11.83 4.15
C LEU A 266 -0.31 10.43 3.60
N ILE A 267 0.60 9.47 3.80
CA ILE A 267 0.36 8.07 3.41
C ILE A 267 -0.82 7.48 4.19
N ALA A 268 -0.87 7.73 5.50
CA ALA A 268 -1.88 7.12 6.37
C ALA A 268 -3.29 7.73 6.21
N ALA A 269 -3.38 9.00 5.82
CA ALA A 269 -4.60 9.78 6.00
C ALA A 269 -5.05 10.59 4.78
N ALA A 270 -4.21 10.82 3.77
CA ALA A 270 -4.65 11.56 2.59
C ALA A 270 -5.59 10.72 1.71
N PRO A 271 -6.48 11.34 0.92
CA PRO A 271 -7.29 10.61 -0.04
C PRO A 271 -6.40 9.84 -1.01
N ASN A 272 -6.76 8.58 -1.27
CA ASN A 272 -6.05 7.72 -2.20
C ASN A 272 -5.85 8.43 -3.54
N THR A 273 -4.62 8.39 -4.07
CA THR A 273 -4.22 8.97 -5.37
C THR A 273 -4.32 10.50 -5.48
N SER A 274 -4.52 11.20 -4.37
CA SER A 274 -4.34 12.67 -4.33
C SER A 274 -2.87 13.06 -4.45
N ASP A 275 -2.60 14.28 -4.92
CA ASP A 275 -1.23 14.84 -4.96
C ASP A 275 -0.55 14.76 -3.58
N ALA A 276 -1.30 15.02 -2.52
CA ALA A 276 -0.89 14.87 -1.13
C ALA A 276 -0.41 13.43 -0.82
N SER A 277 -1.19 12.41 -1.21
CA SER A 277 -0.81 11.01 -1.02
C SER A 277 0.47 10.63 -1.79
N LEU A 278 0.68 11.21 -2.98
CA LEU A 278 1.88 10.97 -3.80
C LEU A 278 3.13 11.63 -3.20
N VAL A 279 2.98 12.83 -2.63
CA VAL A 279 4.05 13.50 -1.87
C VAL A 279 4.46 12.64 -0.67
N GLY A 280 3.49 12.11 0.09
CA GLY A 280 3.75 11.17 1.17
C GLY A 280 4.48 9.92 0.70
N ALA A 281 3.95 9.23 -0.32
CA ALA A 281 4.50 7.97 -0.85
C ALA A 281 5.91 8.10 -1.45
N SER A 282 6.31 9.30 -1.85
CA SER A 282 7.67 9.60 -2.30
C SER A 282 8.61 10.08 -1.18
N CYS A 283 8.14 10.11 0.07
CA CYS A 283 8.82 10.72 1.22
C CYS A 283 9.29 12.15 0.92
N GLY A 284 8.39 12.96 0.32
CA GLY A 284 8.71 14.31 -0.12
C GLY A 284 9.67 14.35 -1.30
N GLY A 285 9.55 13.41 -2.25
CA GLY A 285 10.41 13.32 -3.45
C GLY A 285 11.78 12.65 -3.24
N ARG A 286 12.05 12.06 -2.07
CA ARG A 286 13.31 11.36 -1.75
C ARG A 286 13.42 9.99 -2.39
N ILE A 287 12.28 9.36 -2.69
CA ILE A 287 12.19 8.09 -3.42
C ILE A 287 11.18 8.22 -4.56
N ALA A 288 11.36 7.44 -5.61
CA ALA A 288 10.48 7.45 -6.78
C ALA A 288 9.12 6.75 -6.56
N VAL A 289 8.74 6.47 -5.30
CA VAL A 289 7.70 5.55 -4.82
C VAL A 289 8.19 4.09 -4.80
N ALA A 290 8.32 3.52 -3.60
CA ALA A 290 8.65 2.12 -3.35
C ALA A 290 7.86 1.66 -2.11
N PRO A 291 7.63 0.34 -1.90
CA PRO A 291 7.09 -0.15 -0.64
C PRO A 291 8.15 0.07 0.45
N VAL A 292 8.10 1.24 1.09
CA VAL A 292 8.76 1.48 2.37
C VAL A 292 7.71 1.26 3.45
N PRO A 293 8.04 0.55 4.55
CA PRO A 293 7.10 0.38 5.66
C PRO A 293 6.55 1.73 6.14
N ASP A 294 7.44 2.72 6.23
CA ASP A 294 7.15 4.13 6.41
C ASP A 294 8.41 4.98 6.12
N CYS A 295 8.22 6.27 5.84
CA CYS A 295 9.29 7.22 5.55
C CYS A 295 10.17 7.47 6.77
N ARG A 296 9.58 7.55 7.98
CA ARG A 296 10.30 7.85 9.21
C ARG A 296 11.29 6.75 9.60
N SER A 297 10.90 5.48 9.49
CA SER A 297 11.78 4.34 9.75
C SER A 297 13.00 4.31 8.82
N ARG A 298 12.84 4.84 7.60
CA ARG A 298 13.91 4.87 6.60
C ARG A 298 14.82 6.09 6.72
N PHE A 299 14.24 7.27 6.95
CA PHE A 299 14.96 8.55 6.83
C PHE A 299 15.14 9.28 8.17
N GLY A 300 14.51 8.81 9.25
CA GLY A 300 14.50 9.49 10.54
C GLY A 300 13.42 10.56 10.63
N ASP A 301 13.56 11.45 11.61
CA ASP A 301 12.66 12.62 11.80
C ASP A 301 12.93 13.75 10.81
#